data_AF-A0A196SQU7-F1
#
_entry.id   AF-A0A196SQU7-F1
#
_cell.length_a   1.000
_cell.length_b   1.000
_cell.length_c   1.000
_cell.angle_alpha   90.00
_cell.angle_beta   90.00
_cell.angle_gamma   90.00
#
_symmetry.space_group_name_H-M   'P 1'
#
loop_
_entity.id
_entity.type
_entity.pdbx_description
1 polymer ?
#
loop_
_entity_poly.entity_id
_entity_poly.type
_entity_poly.pdbx_seq_one_letter_code
_entity_poly.pdbx_strand_id
1 'polypeptide(L)'
;TQLKTALVKTVSAVFSRELQTKTAQIQGRISKLAPADSGRFSALPPCSIPDAEDEMKATKGVWAKDTDDMNLYSTVVAVEKLLAFVLPTSECVELLCLEFFGGDDYKKSLEDKAIEPYMNQILAGVAEALKKLMENENRSSFNTITLMALLSQCLEQDAILLKKRCVYNILSMAKNEAILTWKRYTAELLSAVQMFSVESRYCHIIQPVRVLPGFVDRMCEARQSCALIASRLQRVLDRPGPVNGALRKVHAELNKSITIAVPAMKDSEDMREGGFGIVLMLCKRVKAKMESVAKAGPKYTDLILMENDYFLSQCLEKRQVADLKEFVAECAADYEKAKHRYCEGAIRYQFSKFVDFVLATRQIVATTAASEVQFAINKSAFAKSASLGRISKPIRVIHNRVQKHICEESCLERVVWESIMTMFVEMMKEVEGWGRDCYEGLTVSPGAEEVQYEMMQLVRV
;
A
#
# COMPACT_ATOMS: atom_id res chain seq x y z
N THR A 1 -42.06 -34.85 -24.71
CA THR A 1 -41.69 -34.52 -23.31
C THR A 1 -40.67 -35.49 -22.72
N GLN A 2 -40.89 -36.81 -22.72
CA GLN A 2 -39.96 -37.79 -22.15
C GLN A 2 -38.53 -37.76 -22.75
N LEU A 3 -38.40 -37.63 -24.08
CA LEU A 3 -37.09 -37.50 -24.75
C LEU A 3 -36.32 -36.24 -24.32
N LYS A 4 -37.03 -35.10 -24.21
CA LYS A 4 -36.48 -33.81 -23.76
C LYS A 4 -35.91 -33.91 -22.34
N THR A 5 -36.68 -34.51 -21.43
CA THR A 5 -36.25 -34.75 -20.05
C THR A 5 -35.05 -35.71 -19.96
N ALA A 6 -35.03 -36.77 -20.77
CA ALA A 6 -33.91 -37.73 -20.82
C ALA A 6 -32.61 -37.08 -21.33
N LEU A 7 -32.71 -36.21 -22.35
CA LEU A 7 -31.58 -35.46 -22.89
C LEU A 7 -30.96 -34.55 -21.82
N VAL A 8 -31.78 -33.71 -21.17
CA VAL A 8 -31.31 -32.78 -20.11
C VAL A 8 -30.64 -33.54 -18.98
N LYS A 9 -31.22 -34.67 -18.54
CA LYS A 9 -30.65 -35.51 -17.48
C LYS A 9 -29.27 -36.07 -17.88
N THR A 10 -29.13 -36.51 -19.13
CA THR A 10 -27.87 -37.09 -19.64
C THR A 10 -26.78 -36.02 -19.75
N VAL A 11 -27.10 -34.88 -20.34
CA VAL A 11 -26.16 -33.76 -20.50
C VAL A 11 -25.74 -33.21 -19.14
N SER A 12 -26.69 -33.01 -18.22
CA SER A 12 -26.42 -32.58 -16.84
C SER A 12 -25.49 -33.56 -16.10
N ALA A 13 -25.68 -34.88 -16.28
CA ALA A 13 -24.81 -35.89 -15.67
C ALA A 13 -23.37 -35.88 -16.22
N VAL A 14 -23.21 -35.70 -17.54
CA VAL A 14 -21.88 -35.58 -18.17
C VAL A 14 -21.20 -34.31 -17.71
N PHE A 15 -21.88 -33.16 -17.79
CA PHE A 15 -21.36 -31.88 -17.35
C PHE A 15 -20.94 -31.91 -15.88
N SER A 16 -21.79 -32.45 -15.01
CA SER A 16 -21.51 -32.56 -13.56
C SER A 16 -20.25 -33.40 -13.30
N ARG A 17 -20.07 -34.52 -14.01
CA ARG A 17 -18.90 -35.39 -13.88
C ARG A 17 -17.61 -34.67 -14.30
N GLU A 18 -17.65 -33.99 -15.44
CA GLU A 18 -16.50 -33.22 -15.94
C GLU A 18 -16.16 -32.05 -14.99
N LEU A 19 -17.18 -31.30 -14.53
CA LEU A 19 -17.02 -30.22 -13.58
C LEU A 19 -16.37 -30.71 -12.27
N GLN A 20 -16.86 -31.83 -11.72
CA GLN A 20 -16.28 -32.45 -10.53
C GLN A 20 -14.84 -32.89 -10.75
N THR A 21 -14.56 -33.51 -11.90
CA THR A 21 -13.21 -33.97 -12.27
C THR A 21 -12.23 -32.79 -12.36
N LYS A 22 -12.62 -31.71 -13.05
CA LYS A 22 -11.82 -30.48 -13.14
C LYS A 22 -11.60 -29.85 -11.79
N THR A 23 -12.65 -29.73 -10.97
CA THR A 23 -12.57 -29.15 -9.63
C THR A 23 -11.64 -29.96 -8.72
N ALA A 24 -11.76 -31.29 -8.72
CA ALA A 24 -10.90 -32.18 -7.94
C ALA A 24 -9.43 -32.13 -8.39
N GLN A 25 -9.17 -32.07 -9.70
CA GLN A 25 -7.82 -31.90 -10.24
C GLN A 25 -7.18 -30.59 -9.78
N ILE A 26 -7.96 -29.50 -9.75
CA ILE A 26 -7.49 -28.19 -9.28
C ILE A 26 -7.22 -28.26 -7.76
N GLN A 27 -8.17 -28.77 -6.97
CA GLN A 27 -8.05 -28.88 -5.50
C GLN A 27 -6.90 -29.81 -5.06
N GLY A 28 -6.68 -30.92 -5.75
CA GLY A 28 -5.56 -31.83 -5.47
C GLY A 28 -4.18 -31.22 -5.70
N ARG A 29 -4.09 -30.13 -6.47
CA ARG A 29 -2.86 -29.36 -6.64
C ARG A 29 -2.72 -28.27 -5.58
N ILE A 30 -3.84 -27.66 -5.17
CA ILE A 30 -3.91 -26.65 -4.11
C ILE A 30 -3.56 -27.20 -2.71
N SER A 31 -4.02 -28.41 -2.39
CA SER A 31 -3.82 -29.05 -1.07
C SER A 31 -2.36 -29.45 -0.79
N LYS A 32 -1.50 -29.47 -1.82
CA LYS A 32 -0.08 -29.79 -1.70
C LYS A 32 0.79 -28.57 -1.38
N LEU A 33 0.16 -27.41 -1.16
CA LEU A 33 0.84 -26.14 -0.98
C LEU A 33 1.12 -25.86 0.48
N ALA A 34 2.23 -25.15 0.74
CA ALA A 34 2.50 -24.59 2.05
C ALA A 34 1.40 -23.57 2.42
N PRO A 35 1.05 -23.44 3.71
CA PRO A 35 0.15 -22.39 4.17
C PRO A 35 0.64 -21.02 3.68
N ALA A 36 -0.21 -20.30 2.95
CA ALA A 36 0.12 -18.94 2.56
C ALA A 36 0.20 -18.06 3.81
N ASP A 37 1.16 -17.13 3.83
CA ASP A 37 1.22 -16.07 4.83
C ASP A 37 -0.18 -15.49 5.02
N SER A 38 -0.66 -15.44 6.27
CA SER A 38 -2.03 -15.07 6.65
C SER A 38 -2.56 -13.72 6.11
N GLY A 39 -1.72 -12.97 5.38
CA GLY A 39 -2.01 -11.62 4.90
C GLY A 39 -2.13 -10.60 6.03
N ARG A 40 -1.93 -11.02 7.29
CA ARG A 40 -2.00 -10.14 8.45
C ARG A 40 -0.86 -9.14 8.38
N PHE A 41 -1.22 -7.87 8.45
CA PHE A 41 -0.27 -6.75 8.38
C PHE A 41 0.83 -6.83 9.43
N SER A 42 0.49 -7.25 10.65
CA SER A 42 1.45 -7.42 11.74
C SER A 42 2.38 -8.62 11.56
N ALA A 43 2.06 -9.55 10.66
CA ALA A 43 2.86 -10.73 10.35
C ALA A 43 3.70 -10.55 9.08
N LEU A 44 3.55 -9.43 8.37
CA LEU A 44 4.40 -9.11 7.23
C LEU A 44 5.85 -8.91 7.69
N PRO A 45 6.83 -9.35 6.89
CA PRO A 45 8.24 -9.14 7.22
C PRO A 45 8.52 -7.63 7.31
N PRO A 46 9.31 -7.20 8.32
CA PRO A 46 9.75 -5.81 8.40
C PRO A 46 10.69 -5.48 7.25
N CYS A 47 10.61 -4.25 6.75
CA CYS A 47 11.51 -3.70 5.74
C CYS A 47 12.67 -2.94 6.40
N SER A 48 13.83 -2.92 5.77
CA SER A 48 14.96 -2.04 6.12
C SER A 48 15.28 -1.06 4.98
N ILE A 49 15.82 0.13 5.29
CA ILE A 49 16.22 1.10 4.25
C ILE A 49 17.33 0.54 3.34
N PRO A 50 18.40 -0.09 3.86
CA PRO A 50 19.48 -0.66 3.03
C PRO A 50 18.99 -1.78 2.11
N ASP A 51 18.15 -2.67 2.63
CA ASP A 51 17.74 -3.89 1.91
C ASP A 51 16.45 -3.70 1.09
N ALA A 52 15.83 -2.52 1.14
CA ALA A 52 14.54 -2.23 0.50
C ALA A 52 14.46 -2.69 -0.96
N GLU A 53 15.53 -2.51 -1.75
CA GLU A 53 15.53 -2.93 -3.16
C GLU A 53 15.59 -4.45 -3.32
N ASP A 54 16.37 -5.13 -2.47
CA ASP A 54 16.52 -6.57 -2.53
C ASP A 54 15.28 -7.28 -1.98
N GLU A 55 14.62 -6.72 -0.97
CA GLU A 55 13.30 -7.15 -0.50
C GLU A 55 12.23 -7.00 -1.59
N MET A 56 12.23 -5.88 -2.34
CA MET A 56 11.34 -5.68 -3.48
C MET A 56 11.59 -6.74 -4.57
N LYS A 57 12.86 -6.98 -4.93
CA LYS A 57 13.23 -8.03 -5.90
C LYS A 57 12.84 -9.42 -5.43
N ALA A 58 13.02 -9.72 -4.14
CA ALA A 58 12.63 -10.99 -3.55
C ALA A 58 11.11 -11.18 -3.61
N THR A 59 10.35 -10.15 -3.24
CA THR A 59 8.88 -10.15 -3.32
C THR A 59 8.43 -10.41 -4.76
N LYS A 60 8.96 -9.65 -5.72
CA LYS A 60 8.68 -9.85 -7.15
C LYS A 60 9.04 -11.27 -7.61
N GLY A 61 10.17 -11.80 -7.18
CA GLY A 61 10.61 -13.15 -7.52
C GLY A 61 9.68 -14.24 -7.00
N VAL A 62 9.14 -14.08 -5.79
CA VAL A 62 8.14 -15.00 -5.21
C VAL A 62 6.83 -14.92 -5.99
N TRP A 63 6.30 -13.71 -6.21
CA TRP A 63 5.04 -13.51 -6.95
C TRP A 63 5.12 -13.97 -8.41
N ALA A 64 6.25 -13.72 -9.09
CA ALA A 64 6.48 -14.21 -10.46
C ALA A 64 6.45 -15.74 -10.51
N LYS A 65 7.03 -16.43 -9.52
CA LYS A 65 6.94 -17.89 -9.40
C LYS A 65 5.50 -18.33 -9.15
N ASP A 66 4.78 -17.68 -8.24
CA ASP A 66 3.39 -18.02 -7.90
C ASP A 66 2.36 -17.76 -9.01
N THR A 67 2.74 -16.96 -9.99
CA THR A 67 1.90 -16.59 -11.14
C THR A 67 2.32 -17.30 -12.44
N ASP A 68 3.39 -18.10 -12.45
CA ASP A 68 3.81 -18.85 -13.65
C ASP A 68 2.88 -20.05 -13.95
N ASP A 69 2.78 -20.47 -15.22
CA ASP A 69 1.87 -21.55 -15.67
C ASP A 69 2.13 -22.90 -14.97
N MET A 70 3.35 -23.08 -14.45
CA MET A 70 3.80 -24.24 -13.68
C MET A 70 3.41 -24.21 -12.19
N ASN A 71 3.04 -23.04 -11.65
CA ASN A 71 2.61 -22.84 -10.26
C ASN A 71 1.10 -22.52 -10.20
N LEU A 72 0.24 -23.54 -10.06
CA LEU A 72 -1.19 -23.40 -9.68
C LEU A 72 -1.49 -22.86 -8.26
N TYR A 73 -0.68 -21.94 -7.74
CA TYR A 73 -0.52 -21.77 -6.30
C TYR A 73 -1.51 -20.73 -5.72
N SER A 74 -2.18 -19.96 -6.58
CA SER A 74 -3.14 -18.91 -6.21
C SER A 74 -4.59 -19.31 -6.47
N THR A 75 -5.50 -19.01 -5.53
CA THR A 75 -6.97 -19.09 -5.69
C THR A 75 -7.44 -18.47 -7.01
N VAL A 76 -6.76 -17.41 -7.48
CA VAL A 76 -7.15 -16.72 -8.72
C VAL A 76 -6.84 -17.56 -9.94
N VAL A 77 -5.70 -18.25 -9.98
CA VAL A 77 -5.34 -19.19 -11.06
C VAL A 77 -6.29 -20.38 -11.06
N ALA A 78 -6.67 -20.87 -9.89
CA ALA A 78 -7.66 -21.95 -9.76
C ALA A 78 -9.01 -21.54 -10.36
N VAL A 79 -9.49 -20.34 -10.01
CA VAL A 79 -10.73 -19.77 -10.57
C VAL A 79 -10.59 -19.52 -12.07
N GLU A 80 -9.47 -18.95 -12.54
CA GLU A 80 -9.19 -18.73 -13.97
C GLU A 80 -9.27 -20.04 -14.76
N LYS A 81 -8.64 -21.12 -14.29
CA LYS A 81 -8.71 -22.44 -14.94
C LYS A 81 -10.11 -23.05 -14.93
N LEU A 82 -10.88 -22.84 -13.86
CA LEU A 82 -12.28 -23.25 -13.83
C LEU A 82 -13.10 -22.45 -14.86
N LEU A 83 -12.91 -21.14 -14.93
CA LEU A 83 -13.63 -20.26 -15.87
C LEU A 83 -13.26 -20.53 -17.32
N ALA A 84 -11.99 -20.85 -17.59
CA ALA A 84 -11.50 -21.30 -18.89
C ALA A 84 -12.24 -22.57 -19.39
N PHE A 85 -12.75 -23.40 -18.47
CA PHE A 85 -13.60 -24.54 -18.80
C PHE A 85 -15.09 -24.15 -18.84
N VAL A 86 -15.59 -23.47 -17.81
CA VAL A 86 -17.02 -23.16 -17.63
C VAL A 86 -17.54 -22.23 -18.71
N LEU A 87 -16.81 -21.16 -19.05
CA LEU A 87 -17.31 -20.14 -19.99
C LEU A 87 -17.55 -20.72 -21.39
N PRO A 88 -16.57 -21.38 -22.05
CA PRO A 88 -16.83 -22.00 -23.36
C PRO A 88 -17.85 -23.13 -23.29
N THR A 89 -17.82 -23.95 -22.23
CA THR A 89 -18.78 -25.05 -22.08
C THR A 89 -20.21 -24.54 -21.92
N SER A 90 -20.39 -23.43 -21.20
CA SER A 90 -21.71 -22.81 -21.01
C SER A 90 -22.29 -22.31 -22.33
N GLU A 91 -21.46 -21.73 -23.20
CA GLU A 91 -21.85 -21.33 -24.56
C GLU A 91 -22.32 -22.54 -25.38
N CYS A 92 -21.62 -23.68 -25.30
CA CYS A 92 -22.00 -24.92 -25.97
C CYS A 92 -23.34 -25.46 -25.46
N VAL A 93 -23.54 -25.44 -24.14
CA VAL A 93 -24.79 -25.89 -23.50
C VAL A 93 -25.94 -24.96 -23.90
N GLU A 94 -25.70 -23.65 -24.00
CA GLU A 94 -26.69 -22.69 -24.44
C GLU A 94 -27.13 -22.94 -25.87
N LEU A 95 -26.18 -23.11 -26.79
CA LEU A 95 -26.48 -23.48 -28.18
C LEU A 95 -27.28 -24.78 -28.25
N LEU A 96 -26.87 -25.81 -27.50
CA LEU A 96 -27.61 -27.07 -27.43
C LEU A 96 -29.05 -26.85 -26.93
N CYS A 97 -29.25 -26.00 -25.94
CA CYS A 97 -30.58 -25.73 -25.45
C CYS A 97 -31.43 -24.93 -26.45
N LEU A 98 -30.82 -24.02 -27.21
CA LEU A 98 -31.50 -23.31 -28.31
C LEU A 98 -31.95 -24.28 -29.40
N GLU A 99 -31.08 -25.20 -29.83
CA GLU A 99 -31.40 -26.19 -30.87
C GLU A 99 -32.54 -27.14 -30.49
N PHE A 100 -32.58 -27.61 -29.23
CA PHE A 100 -33.55 -28.64 -28.80
C PHE A 100 -34.81 -28.10 -28.12
N PHE A 101 -34.71 -26.91 -27.53
CA PHE A 101 -35.76 -26.32 -26.69
C PHE A 101 -36.14 -24.89 -27.07
N GLY A 102 -35.33 -24.19 -27.87
CA GLY A 102 -35.65 -22.90 -28.45
C GLY A 102 -36.60 -23.02 -29.65
N GLY A 103 -36.98 -21.86 -30.19
CA GLY A 103 -37.62 -21.75 -31.50
C GLY A 103 -36.60 -21.42 -32.60
N ASP A 104 -37.08 -21.24 -33.83
CA ASP A 104 -36.23 -20.96 -35.02
C ASP A 104 -35.45 -19.63 -34.94
N ASP A 105 -35.86 -18.74 -34.03
CA ASP A 105 -35.18 -17.48 -33.73
C ASP A 105 -34.52 -17.55 -32.34
N TYR A 106 -33.18 -17.63 -32.33
CA TYR A 106 -32.40 -17.63 -31.10
C TYR A 106 -32.61 -16.35 -30.28
N LYS A 107 -32.68 -15.19 -30.93
CA LYS A 107 -32.82 -13.91 -30.23
C LYS A 107 -34.12 -13.88 -29.44
N LYS A 108 -35.23 -14.23 -30.09
CA LYS A 108 -36.55 -14.32 -29.45
C LYS A 108 -36.56 -15.37 -28.33
N SER A 109 -35.96 -16.54 -28.57
CA SER A 109 -35.88 -17.61 -27.56
C SER A 109 -35.11 -17.19 -26.30
N LEU A 110 -34.05 -16.38 -26.47
CA LEU A 110 -33.30 -15.80 -25.36
C LEU A 110 -34.12 -14.71 -24.64
N GLU A 111 -34.74 -13.79 -25.36
CA GLU A 111 -35.61 -12.73 -24.79
C GLU A 111 -36.73 -13.34 -23.93
N ASP A 112 -37.42 -14.36 -24.44
CA ASP A 112 -38.51 -15.08 -23.76
C ASP A 112 -38.03 -15.98 -22.61
N LYS A 113 -36.70 -16.11 -22.43
CA LYS A 113 -36.05 -16.99 -21.44
C LYS A 113 -36.45 -18.46 -21.59
N ALA A 114 -36.81 -18.90 -22.79
CA ALA A 114 -37.37 -20.23 -23.06
C ALA A 114 -36.43 -21.37 -22.63
N ILE A 115 -35.11 -21.14 -22.69
CA ILE A 115 -34.10 -22.15 -22.38
C ILE A 115 -33.52 -22.07 -20.96
N GLU A 116 -33.82 -21.02 -20.20
CA GLU A 116 -33.24 -20.75 -18.87
C GLU A 116 -33.46 -21.90 -17.86
N PRO A 117 -34.64 -22.54 -17.77
CA PRO A 117 -34.84 -23.65 -16.83
C PRO A 117 -33.91 -24.83 -17.10
N TYR A 118 -33.63 -25.13 -18.37
CA TYR A 118 -32.73 -26.21 -18.78
C TYR A 118 -31.27 -25.86 -18.53
N MET A 119 -30.88 -24.62 -18.83
CA MET A 119 -29.54 -24.09 -18.52
C MET A 119 -29.24 -24.18 -17.02
N ASN A 120 -30.18 -23.75 -16.16
CA ASN A 120 -30.05 -23.84 -14.71
C ASN A 120 -29.89 -25.29 -14.22
N GLN A 121 -30.58 -26.25 -14.85
CA GLN A 121 -30.49 -27.66 -14.49
C GLN A 121 -29.18 -28.30 -14.96
N ILE A 122 -28.68 -27.95 -16.16
CA ILE A 122 -27.45 -28.52 -16.70
C ILE A 122 -26.22 -27.94 -16.00
N LEU A 123 -26.19 -26.61 -15.81
CA LEU A 123 -25.09 -25.89 -15.17
C LEU A 123 -25.17 -25.91 -13.63
N ALA A 124 -26.05 -26.73 -13.07
CA ALA A 124 -26.13 -26.96 -11.64
C ALA A 124 -24.76 -27.38 -11.09
N GLY A 125 -24.37 -26.80 -9.94
CA GLY A 125 -23.10 -27.09 -9.28
C GLY A 125 -21.93 -26.18 -9.68
N VAL A 126 -22.04 -25.35 -10.73
CA VAL A 126 -20.99 -24.35 -11.07
C VAL A 126 -20.75 -23.39 -9.91
N ALA A 127 -21.83 -22.88 -9.29
CA ALA A 127 -21.74 -21.99 -8.13
C ALA A 127 -21.00 -22.65 -6.96
N GLU A 128 -21.31 -23.92 -6.67
CA GLU A 128 -20.69 -24.68 -5.59
C GLU A 128 -19.22 -24.99 -5.88
N ALA A 129 -18.87 -25.34 -7.12
CA ALA A 129 -17.49 -25.55 -7.54
C ALA A 129 -16.65 -24.26 -7.39
N LEU A 130 -17.21 -23.12 -7.82
CA LEU A 130 -16.57 -21.82 -7.70
C LEU A 130 -16.37 -21.43 -6.23
N LYS A 131 -17.41 -21.57 -5.42
CA LYS A 131 -17.37 -21.32 -3.97
C LYS A 131 -16.28 -22.15 -3.28
N LYS A 132 -16.21 -23.46 -3.55
CA LYS A 132 -15.19 -24.36 -3.01
C LYS A 132 -13.75 -23.95 -3.35
N LEU A 133 -13.53 -23.39 -4.53
CA LEU A 133 -12.20 -22.87 -4.90
C LEU A 133 -11.89 -21.55 -4.20
N MET A 134 -12.89 -20.70 -4.00
CA MET A 134 -12.77 -19.39 -3.35
C MET A 134 -12.63 -19.45 -1.82
N GLU A 135 -13.16 -20.49 -1.16
CA GLU A 135 -13.10 -20.71 0.30
C GLU A 135 -11.84 -21.45 0.78
N ASN A 136 -10.88 -21.71 -0.12
CA ASN A 136 -9.64 -22.41 0.20
C ASN A 136 -8.84 -21.76 1.36
N GLU A 137 -8.32 -22.60 2.27
CA GLU A 137 -7.55 -22.21 3.45
C GLU A 137 -6.24 -21.47 3.11
N ASN A 138 -5.66 -21.71 1.92
CA ASN A 138 -4.45 -21.03 1.44
C ASN A 138 -4.72 -19.65 0.79
N ARG A 139 -5.86 -19.02 1.12
CA ARG A 139 -6.26 -17.73 0.54
C ARG A 139 -5.49 -16.57 1.16
N SER A 140 -4.51 -16.05 0.43
CA SER A 140 -3.95 -14.72 0.69
C SER A 140 -5.00 -13.62 0.45
N SER A 141 -5.10 -12.65 1.38
CA SER A 141 -5.98 -11.48 1.20
C SER A 141 -5.66 -10.70 -0.09
N PHE A 142 -4.38 -10.65 -0.48
CA PHE A 142 -3.92 -9.99 -1.71
C PHE A 142 -4.48 -10.67 -2.97
N ASN A 143 -4.68 -12.00 -2.96
CA ASN A 143 -5.33 -12.72 -4.06
C ASN A 143 -6.81 -12.34 -4.23
N THR A 144 -7.46 -11.81 -3.19
CA THR A 144 -8.85 -11.39 -3.29
C THR A 144 -9.01 -10.21 -4.25
N ILE A 145 -8.04 -9.29 -4.30
CA ILE A 145 -8.04 -8.21 -5.30
C ILE A 145 -7.97 -8.77 -6.71
N THR A 146 -7.01 -9.63 -6.95
CA THR A 146 -6.79 -10.20 -8.28
C THR A 146 -7.98 -11.04 -8.72
N LEU A 147 -8.66 -11.71 -7.77
CA LEU A 147 -9.92 -12.41 -8.02
C LEU A 147 -11.07 -11.46 -8.38
N MET A 148 -11.22 -10.35 -7.67
CA MET A 148 -12.24 -9.33 -7.99
C MET A 148 -12.03 -8.75 -9.39
N ALA A 149 -10.77 -8.49 -9.77
CA ALA A 149 -10.42 -8.00 -11.11
C ALA A 149 -10.75 -9.04 -12.19
N LEU A 150 -10.34 -10.30 -11.99
CA LEU A 150 -10.66 -11.41 -12.89
C LEU A 150 -12.17 -11.55 -13.12
N LEU A 151 -12.96 -11.59 -12.05
CA LEU A 151 -14.41 -11.73 -12.13
C LEU A 151 -15.07 -10.50 -12.78
N SER A 152 -14.54 -9.29 -12.54
CA SER A 152 -15.03 -8.08 -13.20
C SER A 152 -14.82 -8.13 -14.70
N GLN A 153 -13.62 -8.50 -15.14
CA GLN A 153 -13.31 -8.65 -16.56
C GLN A 153 -14.16 -9.74 -17.23
N CYS A 154 -14.47 -10.84 -16.52
CA CYS A 154 -15.39 -11.85 -17.04
C CYS A 154 -16.77 -11.26 -17.30
N LEU A 155 -17.31 -10.50 -16.35
CA LEU A 155 -18.64 -9.87 -16.45
C LEU A 155 -18.73 -8.81 -17.56
N GLU A 156 -17.59 -8.30 -18.05
CA GLU A 156 -17.49 -7.37 -19.18
C GLU A 156 -17.51 -8.08 -20.55
N GLN A 157 -17.46 -9.41 -20.62
CA GLN A 157 -17.42 -10.17 -21.87
C GLN A 157 -18.81 -10.24 -22.56
N ASP A 158 -19.18 -9.15 -23.23
CA ASP A 158 -20.50 -8.98 -23.88
C ASP A 158 -20.79 -9.97 -25.02
N ALA A 159 -19.76 -10.59 -25.61
CA ALA A 159 -19.92 -11.54 -26.70
C ALA A 159 -20.24 -12.97 -26.22
N ILE A 160 -19.80 -13.35 -25.02
CA ILE A 160 -19.87 -14.73 -24.52
C ILE A 160 -20.92 -14.84 -23.42
N LEU A 161 -21.11 -13.80 -22.60
CA LEU A 161 -22.04 -13.80 -21.49
C LEU A 161 -23.24 -12.89 -21.77
N LEU A 162 -24.42 -13.48 -21.82
CA LEU A 162 -25.67 -12.73 -21.81
C LEU A 162 -25.97 -12.22 -20.37
N LYS A 163 -26.13 -10.90 -20.22
CA LYS A 163 -26.34 -10.22 -18.94
C LYS A 163 -27.60 -10.72 -18.24
N LYS A 164 -27.53 -10.82 -16.90
CA LYS A 164 -28.60 -11.29 -15.99
C LYS A 164 -29.00 -12.78 -16.12
N ARG A 165 -28.24 -13.59 -16.86
CA ARG A 165 -28.47 -15.04 -17.03
C ARG A 165 -27.74 -15.88 -16.00
N CYS A 166 -28.04 -17.18 -15.98
CA CYS A 166 -27.45 -18.19 -15.09
C CYS A 166 -25.96 -17.94 -14.76
N VAL A 167 -25.07 -18.02 -15.76
CA VAL A 167 -23.62 -17.89 -15.54
C VAL A 167 -23.24 -16.48 -15.08
N TYR A 168 -23.80 -15.43 -15.69
CA TYR A 168 -23.57 -14.05 -15.28
C TYR A 168 -23.93 -13.82 -13.80
N ASN A 169 -25.07 -14.34 -13.35
CA ASN A 169 -25.52 -14.21 -11.97
C ASN A 169 -24.59 -14.94 -11.00
N ILE A 170 -24.11 -16.14 -11.35
CA ILE A 170 -23.14 -16.88 -10.55
C ILE A 170 -21.85 -16.09 -10.37
N LEU A 171 -21.29 -15.55 -11.46
CA LEU A 171 -20.06 -14.75 -11.42
C LEU A 171 -20.24 -13.43 -10.67
N SER A 172 -21.40 -12.80 -10.81
CA SER A 172 -21.77 -11.58 -10.08
C SER A 172 -21.85 -11.84 -8.57
N MET A 173 -22.45 -12.95 -8.15
CA MET A 173 -22.49 -13.35 -6.74
C MET A 173 -21.09 -13.61 -6.18
N ALA A 174 -20.25 -14.36 -6.91
CA ALA A 174 -18.86 -14.61 -6.53
C ALA A 174 -18.04 -13.31 -6.40
N LYS A 175 -18.23 -12.36 -7.32
CA LYS A 175 -17.58 -11.04 -7.25
C LYS A 175 -18.01 -10.30 -5.97
N ASN A 176 -19.30 -10.28 -5.66
CA ASN A 176 -19.81 -9.61 -4.46
C ASN A 176 -19.26 -10.23 -3.18
N GLU A 177 -19.13 -11.56 -3.13
CA GLU A 177 -18.52 -12.26 -2.00
C GLU A 177 -17.03 -11.90 -1.82
N ALA A 178 -16.28 -11.82 -2.93
CA ALA A 178 -14.90 -11.37 -2.91
C ALA A 178 -14.78 -9.92 -2.39
N ILE A 179 -15.67 -9.01 -2.82
CA ILE A 179 -15.73 -7.63 -2.32
C ILE A 179 -16.01 -7.59 -0.82
N LEU A 180 -17.00 -8.35 -0.32
CA LEU A 180 -17.31 -8.41 1.11
C LEU A 180 -16.13 -8.95 1.94
N THR A 181 -15.39 -9.91 1.40
CA THR A 181 -14.19 -10.45 2.05
C THR A 181 -13.09 -9.40 2.13
N TRP A 182 -12.87 -8.67 1.03
CA TRP A 182 -11.87 -7.62 0.98
C TRP A 182 -12.20 -6.43 1.89
N LYS A 183 -13.48 -6.06 2.02
CA LYS A 183 -13.93 -5.04 2.98
C LYS A 183 -13.70 -5.45 4.43
N ARG A 184 -13.95 -6.72 4.78
CA ARG A 184 -13.65 -7.26 6.12
C ARG A 184 -12.15 -7.17 6.41
N TYR A 185 -11.32 -7.62 5.48
CA TYR A 185 -9.86 -7.52 5.59
C TYR A 185 -9.40 -6.06 5.77
N THR A 186 -9.95 -5.13 4.99
CA THR A 186 -9.62 -3.69 5.09
C THR A 186 -9.95 -3.13 6.47
N ALA A 187 -11.11 -3.48 7.04
CA ALA A 187 -11.50 -3.06 8.38
C ALA A 187 -10.56 -3.63 9.46
N GLU A 188 -10.22 -4.91 9.37
CA GLU A 188 -9.28 -5.57 10.28
C GLU A 188 -7.88 -4.93 10.21
N LEU A 189 -7.39 -4.68 8.99
CA LEU A 189 -6.11 -4.03 8.72
C LEU A 189 -6.02 -2.65 9.37
N LEU A 190 -6.99 -1.78 9.10
CA LEU A 190 -7.02 -0.41 9.62
C LEU A 190 -7.21 -0.39 11.15
N SER A 191 -7.94 -1.37 11.70
CA SER A 191 -8.10 -1.56 13.15
C SER A 191 -6.80 -2.00 13.82
N ALA A 192 -6.06 -2.93 13.21
CA ALA A 192 -4.77 -3.39 13.74
C ALA A 192 -3.76 -2.25 13.90
N VAL A 193 -3.67 -1.35 12.91
CA VAL A 193 -2.83 -0.14 13.01
C VAL A 193 -3.34 0.80 14.12
N GLN A 194 -4.64 0.99 14.23
CA GLN A 194 -5.23 1.87 15.24
C GLN A 194 -4.95 1.37 16.67
N MET A 195 -5.05 0.06 16.89
CA MET A 195 -4.86 -0.58 18.19
C MET A 195 -3.39 -0.75 18.58
N PHE A 196 -2.44 -0.56 17.65
CA PHE A 196 -1.02 -0.65 17.94
C PHE A 196 -0.64 0.26 19.12
N SER A 197 0.23 -0.20 20.00
CA SER A 197 0.72 0.61 21.12
C SER A 197 2.17 0.27 21.41
N VAL A 198 2.87 1.25 21.97
CA VAL A 198 4.25 1.12 22.44
C VAL A 198 4.37 1.82 23.78
N GLU A 199 5.42 1.51 24.53
CA GLU A 199 5.74 2.26 25.73
C GLU A 199 6.00 3.75 25.42
N SER A 200 5.67 4.65 26.35
CA SER A 200 5.85 6.10 26.18
C SER A 200 7.30 6.54 25.95
N ARG A 201 8.26 5.66 26.23
CA ARG A 201 9.70 5.88 26.04
C ARG A 201 10.26 5.22 24.78
N TYR A 202 9.44 4.52 23.99
CA TYR A 202 9.88 3.86 22.78
C TYR A 202 10.36 4.89 21.76
N CYS A 203 11.58 4.69 21.26
CA CYS A 203 12.26 5.60 20.35
C CYS A 203 12.97 4.78 19.27
N HIS A 204 12.23 4.38 18.23
CA HIS A 204 12.72 3.67 17.04
C HIS A 204 11.66 3.77 15.93
N ILE A 205 11.96 3.18 14.75
CA ILE A 205 10.95 2.91 13.74
C ILE A 205 9.84 2.01 14.34
N ILE A 206 8.58 2.43 14.23
CA ILE A 206 7.45 1.66 14.78
C ILE A 206 7.07 0.51 13.85
N GLN A 207 6.55 -0.59 14.40
CA GLN A 207 6.24 -1.78 13.61
C GLN A 207 5.31 -1.51 12.41
N PRO A 208 4.21 -0.72 12.52
CA PRO A 208 3.38 -0.39 11.38
C PRO A 208 4.12 0.33 10.25
N VAL A 209 5.13 1.14 10.59
CA VAL A 209 5.99 1.84 9.62
C VAL A 209 6.94 0.84 8.95
N ARG A 210 7.53 -0.10 9.71
CA ARG A 210 8.43 -1.13 9.17
C ARG A 210 7.77 -2.07 8.16
N VAL A 211 6.51 -2.44 8.37
CA VAL A 211 5.83 -3.44 7.53
C VAL A 211 5.05 -2.85 6.35
N LEU A 212 4.72 -1.55 6.41
CA LEU A 212 3.98 -0.86 5.36
C LEU A 212 4.64 -0.97 3.96
N PRO A 213 5.97 -0.83 3.80
CA PRO A 213 6.59 -0.96 2.48
C PRO A 213 6.40 -2.36 1.88
N GLY A 214 6.54 -3.42 2.67
CA GLY A 214 6.27 -4.79 2.21
C GLY A 214 4.81 -5.03 1.85
N PHE A 215 3.86 -4.36 2.51
CA PHE A 215 2.46 -4.36 2.10
C PHE A 215 2.27 -3.72 0.72
N VAL A 216 2.91 -2.57 0.47
CA VAL A 216 2.87 -1.87 -0.82
C VAL A 216 3.38 -2.77 -1.94
N ASP A 217 4.50 -3.46 -1.72
CA ASP A 217 5.07 -4.39 -2.71
C ASP A 217 4.07 -5.49 -3.08
N ARG A 218 3.48 -6.15 -2.08
CA ARG A 218 2.47 -7.20 -2.32
C ARG A 218 1.25 -6.66 -3.08
N MET A 219 0.83 -5.43 -2.83
CA MET A 219 -0.26 -4.78 -3.56
C MET A 219 0.12 -4.48 -5.02
N CYS A 220 1.34 -4.00 -5.26
CA CYS A 220 1.86 -3.76 -6.61
C CYS A 220 1.93 -5.06 -7.42
N GLU A 221 2.45 -6.13 -6.83
CA GLU A 221 2.53 -7.45 -7.48
C GLU A 221 1.14 -8.05 -7.73
N ALA A 222 0.21 -7.93 -6.78
CA ALA A 222 -1.18 -8.35 -6.97
C ALA A 222 -1.86 -7.61 -8.13
N ARG A 223 -1.60 -6.30 -8.27
CA ARG A 223 -2.11 -5.47 -9.38
C ARG A 223 -1.50 -5.88 -10.73
N GLN A 224 -0.19 -6.12 -10.79
CA GLN A 224 0.47 -6.61 -12.02
C GLN A 224 -0.08 -7.98 -12.44
N SER A 225 -0.33 -8.86 -11.47
CA SER A 225 -0.88 -10.20 -11.71
C SER A 225 -2.27 -10.17 -12.34
N CYS A 226 -3.08 -9.14 -12.06
CA CYS A 226 -4.40 -8.98 -12.68
C CYS A 226 -4.30 -8.99 -14.21
N ALA A 227 -3.38 -8.19 -14.77
CA ALA A 227 -3.22 -8.05 -16.22
C ALA A 227 -2.74 -9.35 -16.89
N LEU A 228 -1.86 -10.10 -16.21
CA LEU A 228 -1.36 -11.37 -16.71
C LEU A 228 -2.48 -12.43 -16.77
N ILE A 229 -3.22 -12.60 -15.68
CA ILE A 229 -4.32 -13.58 -15.59
C ILE A 229 -5.44 -13.21 -16.56
N ALA A 230 -5.74 -11.91 -16.67
CA ALA A 230 -6.66 -11.36 -17.66
C ALA A 230 -6.31 -11.78 -19.09
N SER A 231 -5.03 -11.63 -19.47
CA SER A 231 -4.53 -12.02 -20.79
C SER A 231 -4.64 -13.53 -21.01
N ARG A 232 -4.33 -14.35 -20.00
CA ARG A 232 -4.44 -15.82 -20.09
C ARG A 232 -5.86 -16.27 -20.35
N LEU A 233 -6.82 -15.78 -19.57
CA LEU A 233 -8.22 -16.12 -19.76
C LEU A 233 -8.71 -15.67 -21.15
N GLN A 234 -8.36 -14.45 -21.57
CA GLN A 234 -8.74 -13.94 -22.89
C GLN A 234 -8.24 -14.85 -24.02
N ARG A 235 -6.99 -15.35 -23.94
CA ARG A 235 -6.46 -16.31 -24.93
C ARG A 235 -7.23 -17.63 -24.99
N VAL A 236 -7.88 -18.06 -23.91
CA VAL A 236 -8.76 -19.24 -23.93
C VAL A 236 -10.09 -18.88 -24.59
N LEU A 237 -10.66 -17.73 -24.24
CA LEU A 237 -11.95 -17.25 -24.75
C LEU A 237 -11.91 -16.89 -26.25
N ASP A 238 -10.77 -16.40 -26.74
CA ASP A 238 -10.56 -16.03 -28.14
C ASP A 238 -10.42 -17.24 -29.07
N ARG A 239 -10.21 -18.44 -28.53
CA ARG A 239 -10.16 -19.65 -29.37
C ARG A 239 -11.52 -19.81 -30.06
N PRO A 240 -11.53 -20.15 -31.36
CA PRO A 240 -12.78 -20.42 -32.07
C PRO A 240 -13.50 -21.57 -31.36
N GLY A 241 -14.63 -21.24 -30.73
CA GLY A 241 -15.51 -22.18 -30.07
C GLY A 241 -16.41 -22.89 -31.08
N PRO A 242 -17.14 -23.95 -30.66
CA PRO A 242 -18.06 -24.67 -31.53
C PRO A 242 -19.32 -23.87 -31.87
N VAL A 243 -19.55 -22.75 -31.18
CA VAL A 243 -20.68 -21.86 -31.40
C VAL A 243 -20.27 -20.79 -32.41
N ASN A 244 -20.81 -20.88 -33.63
CA ASN A 244 -20.59 -19.91 -34.69
C ASN A 244 -20.85 -18.48 -34.20
N GLY A 245 -20.16 -17.49 -34.76
CA GLY A 245 -20.27 -16.08 -34.37
C GLY A 245 -21.69 -15.47 -34.41
N ALA A 246 -22.70 -16.20 -34.88
CA ALA A 246 -24.11 -15.81 -34.81
C ALA A 246 -24.62 -15.67 -33.35
N LEU A 247 -24.42 -16.66 -32.47
CA LEU A 247 -24.89 -16.55 -31.07
C LEU A 247 -24.18 -15.41 -30.33
N ARG A 248 -22.86 -15.28 -30.53
CA ARG A 248 -22.07 -14.18 -29.96
C ARG A 248 -22.55 -12.80 -30.41
N LYS A 249 -22.95 -12.65 -31.69
CA LYS A 249 -23.58 -11.42 -32.20
C LYS A 249 -24.91 -11.14 -31.50
N VAL A 250 -25.73 -12.17 -31.31
CA VAL A 250 -27.01 -12.06 -30.59
C VAL A 250 -26.77 -11.65 -29.13
N HIS A 251 -25.79 -12.23 -28.44
CA HIS A 251 -25.41 -11.81 -27.08
C HIS A 251 -25.02 -10.33 -27.03
N ALA A 252 -24.12 -9.91 -27.93
CA ALA A 252 -23.67 -8.53 -27.99
C ALA A 252 -24.82 -7.55 -28.31
N GLU A 253 -25.79 -7.95 -29.13
CA GLU A 253 -26.98 -7.15 -29.43
C GLU A 253 -27.92 -7.06 -28.23
N LEU A 254 -28.26 -8.19 -27.61
CA LEU A 254 -29.15 -8.23 -26.44
C LEU A 254 -28.53 -7.52 -25.22
N ASN A 255 -27.21 -7.61 -25.05
CA ASN A 255 -26.51 -6.92 -23.97
C ASN A 255 -26.59 -5.39 -24.07
N LYS A 256 -26.83 -4.82 -25.27
CA LYS A 256 -27.05 -3.38 -25.44
C LYS A 256 -28.39 -2.92 -24.86
N SER A 257 -29.41 -3.77 -24.87
CA SER A 257 -30.74 -3.45 -24.31
C SER A 257 -30.85 -3.78 -22.82
N ILE A 258 -29.93 -4.60 -22.28
CA ILE A 258 -29.92 -4.99 -20.87
C ILE A 258 -29.14 -3.98 -20.03
N THR A 259 -29.87 -3.09 -19.35
CA THR A 259 -29.28 -2.24 -18.30
C THR A 259 -29.11 -3.04 -17.01
N ILE A 260 -27.87 -3.16 -16.54
CA ILE A 260 -27.56 -3.65 -15.20
C ILE A 260 -27.65 -2.45 -14.26
N ALA A 261 -28.43 -2.56 -13.19
CA ALA A 261 -28.42 -1.55 -12.15
C ALA A 261 -27.00 -1.46 -11.58
N VAL A 262 -26.40 -0.27 -11.62
CA VAL A 262 -25.12 -0.03 -10.94
C VAL A 262 -25.32 -0.41 -9.47
N PRO A 263 -24.50 -1.32 -8.90
CA PRO A 263 -24.62 -1.66 -7.49
C PRO A 263 -24.58 -0.38 -6.66
N ALA A 264 -25.52 -0.19 -5.73
CA ALA A 264 -25.58 0.97 -4.85
C ALA A 264 -24.41 1.04 -3.83
N MET A 265 -23.42 0.15 -3.93
CA MET A 265 -22.17 0.29 -3.20
C MET A 265 -21.45 1.51 -3.76
N LYS A 266 -21.56 2.65 -3.06
CA LYS A 266 -20.67 3.81 -3.22
C LYS A 266 -19.26 3.30 -3.51
N ASP A 267 -18.59 3.91 -4.48
CA ASP A 267 -17.17 3.76 -4.72
C ASP A 267 -16.42 4.08 -3.42
N SER A 268 -16.23 3.06 -2.60
CA SER A 268 -15.58 3.24 -1.31
C SER A 268 -14.11 3.47 -1.58
N GLU A 269 -13.50 4.38 -0.81
CA GLU A 269 -12.17 4.91 -1.11
C GLU A 269 -11.11 3.79 -1.23
N ASP A 270 -11.29 2.72 -0.46
CA ASP A 270 -10.50 1.49 -0.45
C ASP A 270 -10.61 0.68 -1.75
N MET A 271 -11.71 0.79 -2.51
CA MET A 271 -11.95 0.03 -3.76
C MET A 271 -11.41 0.75 -5.00
N ARG A 272 -10.95 2.00 -4.87
CA ARG A 272 -10.41 2.77 -6.00
C ARG A 272 -9.27 2.01 -6.67
N GLU A 273 -9.24 2.09 -8.00
CA GLU A 273 -8.29 1.39 -8.87
C GLU A 273 -8.19 -0.13 -8.61
N GLY A 274 -9.33 -0.78 -8.35
CA GLY A 274 -9.36 -2.22 -8.11
C GLY A 274 -8.82 -2.62 -6.74
N GLY A 275 -9.02 -1.79 -5.71
CA GLY A 275 -8.60 -2.09 -4.33
C GLY A 275 -7.28 -1.41 -3.91
N PHE A 276 -6.59 -0.71 -4.82
CA PHE A 276 -5.33 -0.04 -4.52
C PHE A 276 -5.50 1.19 -3.61
N GLY A 277 -6.71 1.77 -3.57
CA GLY A 277 -7.04 2.88 -2.66
C GLY A 277 -6.77 2.58 -1.19
N ILE A 278 -6.75 1.30 -0.78
CA ILE A 278 -6.35 0.89 0.57
C ILE A 278 -4.94 1.32 0.95
N VAL A 279 -4.01 1.39 -0.02
CA VAL A 279 -2.60 1.69 0.23
C VAL A 279 -2.48 3.10 0.80
N LEU A 280 -3.09 4.08 0.13
CA LEU A 280 -3.09 5.46 0.60
C LEU A 280 -3.83 5.61 1.94
N MET A 281 -4.96 4.92 2.12
CA MET A 281 -5.68 4.93 3.40
C MET A 281 -4.81 4.39 4.55
N LEU A 282 -4.07 3.31 4.30
CA LEU A 282 -3.19 2.69 5.26
C LEU A 282 -1.98 3.58 5.58
N CYS A 283 -1.35 4.18 4.56
CA CYS A 283 -0.28 5.18 4.72
C CYS A 283 -0.72 6.31 5.67
N LYS A 284 -1.89 6.92 5.39
CA LYS A 284 -2.47 7.98 6.23
C LYS A 284 -2.76 7.49 7.66
N ARG A 285 -3.28 6.27 7.81
CA ARG A 285 -3.58 5.69 9.13
C ARG A 285 -2.30 5.41 9.93
N VAL A 286 -1.26 4.90 9.29
CA VAL A 286 0.06 4.65 9.90
C VAL A 286 0.69 5.97 10.34
N LYS A 287 0.68 7.00 9.48
CA LYS A 287 1.19 8.35 9.83
C LYS A 287 0.44 8.97 11.01
N ALA A 288 -0.89 8.97 10.98
CA ALA A 288 -1.70 9.46 12.10
C ALA A 288 -1.42 8.71 13.41
N LYS A 289 -1.19 7.39 13.32
CA LYS A 289 -0.85 6.59 14.48
C LYS A 289 0.54 6.91 15.03
N MET A 290 1.52 7.07 14.16
CA MET A 290 2.87 7.52 14.49
C MET A 290 2.85 8.87 15.22
N GLU A 291 2.08 9.84 14.73
CA GLU A 291 1.92 11.14 15.40
C GLU A 291 1.28 11.01 16.78
N SER A 292 0.28 10.13 16.93
CA SER A 292 -0.33 9.85 18.23
C SER A 292 0.67 9.23 19.22
N VAL A 293 1.56 8.34 18.74
CA VAL A 293 2.63 7.76 19.54
C VAL A 293 3.65 8.83 19.95
N ALA A 294 4.05 9.69 19.01
CA ALA A 294 4.98 10.80 19.28
C ALA A 294 4.42 11.76 20.35
N LYS A 295 3.14 12.13 20.25
CA LYS A 295 2.46 13.00 21.23
C LYS A 295 2.38 12.39 22.63
N ALA A 296 2.29 11.06 22.75
CA ALA A 296 2.26 10.36 24.03
C ALA A 296 3.63 10.38 24.76
N GLY A 297 4.73 10.63 24.04
CA GLY A 297 6.08 10.77 24.58
C GLY A 297 6.70 12.15 24.29
N PRO A 298 6.26 13.25 24.95
CA PRO A 298 6.61 14.62 24.57
C PRO A 298 8.13 14.87 24.40
N LYS A 299 8.95 14.24 25.23
CA LYS A 299 10.42 14.36 25.21
C LYS A 299 11.06 13.81 23.93
N TYR A 300 10.46 12.80 23.30
CA TYR A 300 11.00 12.10 22.13
C TYR A 300 10.19 12.38 20.85
N THR A 301 9.24 13.33 20.90
CA THR A 301 8.35 13.68 19.79
C THR A 301 9.11 13.87 18.48
N ASP A 302 10.08 14.79 18.45
CA ASP A 302 10.81 15.11 17.21
C ASP A 302 11.70 13.96 16.76
N LEU A 303 12.23 13.13 17.68
CA LEU A 303 13.00 11.95 17.32
C LEU A 303 12.12 10.91 16.63
N ILE A 304 10.96 10.59 17.21
CA ILE A 304 10.01 9.61 16.66
C ILE A 304 9.53 10.07 15.29
N LEU A 305 9.12 11.34 15.15
CA LEU A 305 8.67 11.90 13.88
C LEU A 305 9.80 11.89 12.84
N MET A 306 10.98 12.39 13.19
CA MET A 306 12.13 12.46 12.28
C MET A 306 12.50 11.09 11.72
N GLU A 307 12.70 10.07 12.57
CA GLU A 307 13.13 8.75 12.10
C GLU A 307 12.05 8.06 11.26
N ASN A 308 10.79 8.12 11.68
CA ASN A 308 9.71 7.40 11.01
C ASN A 308 9.26 8.09 9.71
N ASP A 309 9.16 9.43 9.67
CA ASP A 309 8.86 10.14 8.42
C ASP A 309 10.01 9.99 7.41
N TYR A 310 11.27 10.01 7.87
CA TYR A 310 12.42 9.71 7.00
C TYR A 310 12.31 8.29 6.42
N PHE A 311 12.12 7.28 7.27
CA PHE A 311 11.98 5.90 6.84
C PHE A 311 10.85 5.72 5.83
N LEU A 312 9.67 6.27 6.10
CA LEU A 312 8.53 6.22 5.18
C LEU A 312 8.87 6.87 3.85
N SER A 313 9.48 8.05 3.86
CA SER A 313 9.86 8.76 2.62
C SER A 313 10.82 7.91 1.78
N GLN A 314 11.91 7.41 2.38
CA GLN A 314 12.95 6.67 1.66
C GLN A 314 12.45 5.33 1.12
N CYS A 315 11.74 4.56 1.95
CA CYS A 315 11.24 3.23 1.54
C CYS A 315 10.15 3.34 0.47
N LEU A 316 9.23 4.30 0.59
CA LEU A 316 8.14 4.45 -0.38
C LEU A 316 8.59 5.14 -1.67
N GLU A 317 9.56 6.05 -1.62
CA GLU A 317 10.13 6.69 -2.82
C GLU A 317 10.77 5.66 -3.76
N LYS A 318 11.55 4.71 -3.22
CA LYS A 318 12.17 3.61 -3.98
C LYS A 318 11.16 2.76 -4.76
N ARG A 319 9.90 2.68 -4.30
CA ARG A 319 8.83 1.89 -4.93
C ARG A 319 8.16 2.59 -6.11
N GLN A 320 8.35 3.90 -6.27
CA GLN A 320 7.86 4.70 -7.40
C GLN A 320 6.36 4.54 -7.68
N VAL A 321 5.56 4.38 -6.63
CA VAL A 321 4.10 4.29 -6.75
C VAL A 321 3.52 5.69 -6.95
N ALA A 322 2.94 5.96 -8.13
CA ALA A 322 2.45 7.28 -8.51
C ALA A 322 1.47 7.89 -7.48
N ASP A 323 0.51 7.09 -7.00
CA ASP A 323 -0.52 7.53 -6.03
C ASP A 323 0.05 7.94 -4.66
N LEU A 324 1.30 7.55 -4.36
CA LEU A 324 1.96 7.87 -3.10
C LEU A 324 2.87 9.10 -3.20
N LYS A 325 3.04 9.70 -4.39
CA LYS A 325 3.99 10.81 -4.58
C LYS A 325 3.75 11.98 -3.63
N GLU A 326 2.50 12.40 -3.47
CA GLU A 326 2.14 13.50 -2.55
C GLU A 326 2.40 13.13 -1.09
N PHE A 327 2.04 11.92 -0.69
CA PHE A 327 2.27 11.42 0.67
C PHE A 327 3.78 11.30 1.00
N VAL A 328 4.58 10.83 0.05
CA VAL A 328 6.05 10.76 0.19
C VAL A 328 6.65 12.15 0.35
N ALA A 329 6.22 13.12 -0.45
CA ALA A 329 6.66 14.50 -0.33
C ALA A 329 6.26 15.13 1.01
N GLU A 330 5.06 14.83 1.52
CA GLU A 330 4.60 15.24 2.84
C GLU A 330 5.49 14.67 3.96
N CYS A 331 5.77 13.36 3.94
CA CYS A 331 6.70 12.73 4.89
C CYS A 331 8.10 13.36 4.81
N ALA A 332 8.65 13.59 3.62
CA ALA A 332 9.96 14.22 3.47
C ALA A 332 9.98 15.65 4.06
N ALA A 333 8.93 16.43 3.83
CA ALA A 333 8.80 17.79 4.39
C ALA A 333 8.66 17.78 5.92
N ASP A 334 7.90 16.83 6.48
CA ASP A 334 7.73 16.72 7.92
C ASP A 334 8.98 16.18 8.62
N TYR A 335 9.71 15.27 7.99
CA TYR A 335 11.05 14.86 8.40
C TYR A 335 11.97 16.07 8.55
N GLU A 336 12.06 16.96 7.54
CA GLU A 336 12.93 18.15 7.61
C GLU A 336 12.55 19.08 8.76
N LYS A 337 11.23 19.28 9.02
CA LYS A 337 10.75 20.06 10.17
C LYS A 337 11.14 19.41 11.50
N ALA A 338 10.96 18.09 11.63
CA ALA A 338 11.28 17.35 12.84
C ALA A 338 12.79 17.31 13.09
N LYS A 339 13.60 17.11 12.05
CA LYS A 339 15.07 17.18 12.10
C LYS A 339 15.53 18.55 12.57
N HIS A 340 14.99 19.62 12.01
CA HIS A 340 15.33 20.98 12.43
C HIS A 340 15.07 21.20 13.92
N ARG A 341 13.88 20.85 14.42
CA ARG A 341 13.53 20.97 15.85
C ARG A 341 14.38 20.08 16.74
N TYR A 342 14.67 18.85 16.31
CA TYR A 342 15.56 17.95 17.03
C TYR A 342 16.98 18.52 17.16
N CYS A 343 17.53 19.05 16.06
CA CYS A 343 18.87 19.65 16.04
C CYS A 343 18.96 20.87 16.96
N GLU A 344 18.00 21.79 16.88
CA GLU A 344 17.93 22.95 17.77
C GLU A 344 17.82 22.51 19.23
N GLY A 345 16.95 21.55 19.52
CA GLY A 345 16.78 20.97 20.86
C GLY A 345 18.05 20.30 21.38
N ALA A 346 18.85 19.67 20.51
CA ALA A 346 20.12 19.06 20.87
C ALA A 346 21.16 20.11 21.28
N ILE A 347 21.24 21.24 20.56
CA ILE A 347 22.09 22.39 20.93
C ILE A 347 21.59 23.01 22.23
N ARG A 348 20.30 23.33 22.30
CA ARG A 348 19.64 23.95 23.46
C ARG A 348 19.80 23.12 24.73
N TYR A 349 19.91 21.79 24.62
CA TYR A 349 20.12 20.90 25.76
C TYR A 349 21.40 21.21 26.56
N GLN A 350 22.46 21.67 25.89
CA GLN A 350 23.71 22.09 26.56
C GLN A 350 23.88 23.61 26.60
N PHE A 351 23.28 24.32 25.65
CA PHE A 351 23.48 25.74 25.43
C PHE A 351 22.16 26.53 25.47
N SER A 352 21.29 26.23 26.44
CA SER A 352 19.94 26.81 26.51
C SER A 352 19.92 28.33 26.47
N LYS A 353 20.71 28.97 27.34
CA LYS A 353 20.82 30.43 27.41
C LYS A 353 21.26 31.07 26.10
N PHE A 354 22.18 30.41 25.40
CA PHE A 354 22.68 30.90 24.11
C PHE A 354 21.62 30.77 23.02
N VAL A 355 20.96 29.62 22.91
CA VAL A 355 19.90 29.41 21.91
C VAL A 355 18.73 30.38 22.16
N ASP A 356 18.30 30.54 23.41
CA ASP A 356 17.24 31.49 23.76
C ASP A 356 17.64 32.93 23.41
N PHE A 357 18.91 33.30 23.65
CA PHE A 357 19.47 34.59 23.27
C PHE A 357 19.49 34.80 21.74
N VAL A 358 19.95 33.82 20.96
CA VAL A 358 19.99 33.89 19.49
C VAL A 358 18.59 34.11 18.94
N LEU A 359 17.62 33.31 19.39
CA LEU A 359 16.23 33.40 18.91
C LEU A 359 15.57 34.73 19.27
N ALA A 360 15.81 35.25 20.48
CA ALA A 360 15.31 36.58 20.88
C ALA A 360 15.97 37.70 20.05
N THR A 361 17.27 37.59 19.81
CA THR A 361 18.03 38.62 19.07
C THR A 361 17.64 38.64 17.59
N ARG A 362 17.36 37.49 16.96
CA ARG A 362 16.81 37.42 15.58
C ARG A 362 15.56 38.28 15.42
N GLN A 363 14.64 38.24 16.38
CA GLN A 363 13.40 39.04 16.34
C GLN A 363 13.66 40.54 16.45
N ILE A 364 14.60 40.93 17.33
CA ILE A 364 15.00 42.33 17.51
C ILE A 364 15.66 42.87 16.24
N VAL A 365 16.64 42.15 15.70
CA VAL A 365 17.39 42.58 14.51
C VAL A 365 16.50 42.61 13.26
N ALA A 366 15.47 41.77 13.19
CA ALA A 366 14.50 41.81 12.09
C ALA A 366 13.62 43.07 12.08
N THR A 367 13.51 43.78 13.20
CA THR A 367 12.58 44.91 13.38
C THR A 367 13.27 46.22 13.78
N THR A 368 14.58 46.19 14.04
CA THR A 368 15.35 47.32 14.59
C THR A 368 16.59 47.56 13.73
N ALA A 369 16.89 48.83 13.42
CA ALA A 369 18.10 49.17 12.68
C ALA A 369 19.35 48.78 13.49
N ALA A 370 20.41 48.32 12.82
CA ALA A 370 21.63 47.82 13.48
C ALA A 370 22.22 48.79 14.52
N SER A 371 22.19 50.10 14.23
CA SER A 371 22.65 51.16 15.14
C SER A 371 21.84 51.29 16.44
N GLU A 372 20.61 50.77 16.46
CA GLU A 372 19.65 50.89 17.56
C GLU A 372 19.53 49.59 18.37
N VAL A 373 20.01 48.46 17.86
CA VAL A 373 19.97 47.15 18.55
C VAL A 373 20.63 47.21 19.94
N GLN A 374 21.68 48.02 20.09
CA GLN A 374 22.38 48.24 21.36
C GLN A 374 21.51 48.85 22.48
N PHE A 375 20.40 49.51 22.14
CA PHE A 375 19.45 50.04 23.12
C PHE A 375 18.47 48.98 23.61
N ALA A 376 18.18 47.97 22.79
CA ALA A 376 17.34 46.84 23.18
C ALA A 376 18.13 45.79 23.99
N ILE A 377 19.36 45.51 23.58
CA ILE A 377 20.29 44.63 24.30
C ILE A 377 21.60 45.39 24.47
N ASN A 378 21.94 45.77 25.69
CA ASN A 378 23.19 46.49 25.94
C ASN A 378 24.43 45.60 25.70
N LYS A 379 25.58 46.25 25.44
CA LYS A 379 26.84 45.59 25.06
C LYS A 379 27.31 44.53 26.07
N SER A 380 27.15 44.76 27.37
CA SER A 380 27.58 43.81 28.41
C SER A 380 26.67 42.59 28.51
N ALA A 381 25.35 42.79 28.36
CA ALA A 381 24.37 41.70 28.31
C ALA A 381 24.56 40.84 27.05
N PHE A 382 24.84 41.47 25.92
CA PHE A 382 25.18 40.78 24.67
C PHE A 382 26.44 39.92 24.86
N ALA A 383 27.56 40.51 25.29
CA ALA A 383 28.83 39.79 25.46
C ALA A 383 28.71 38.59 26.41
N LYS A 384 27.94 38.73 27.50
CA LYS A 384 27.69 37.65 28.46
C LYS A 384 26.83 36.52 27.87
N SER A 385 25.87 36.84 27.01
CA SER A 385 24.95 35.86 26.41
C SER A 385 25.52 35.20 25.16
N ALA A 386 26.39 35.90 24.44
CA ALA A 386 27.10 35.43 23.26
C ALA A 386 28.26 34.47 23.60
N SER A 387 28.88 34.61 24.79
CA SER A 387 30.00 33.74 25.18
C SER A 387 29.54 32.37 25.65
N LEU A 388 30.14 31.31 25.08
CA LEU A 388 29.87 29.91 25.44
C LEU A 388 30.85 29.32 26.46
N GLY A 389 31.94 30.02 26.79
CA GLY A 389 33.02 29.50 27.63
C GLY A 389 33.66 28.24 27.04
N ARG A 390 33.89 27.20 27.85
CA ARG A 390 34.51 25.94 27.39
C ARG A 390 33.48 25.02 26.72
N ILE A 391 33.69 24.74 25.43
CA ILE A 391 32.72 24.02 24.58
C ILE A 391 32.97 22.53 24.38
N SER A 392 34.20 22.02 24.54
CA SER A 392 34.55 20.63 24.18
C SER A 392 33.72 19.57 24.93
N LYS A 393 33.52 19.74 26.24
CA LYS A 393 32.73 18.80 27.06
C LYS A 393 31.24 18.86 26.71
N PRO A 394 30.58 20.04 26.67
CA PRO A 394 29.22 20.17 26.18
C PRO A 394 28.98 19.56 24.79
N ILE A 395 29.85 19.84 23.81
CA ILE A 395 29.74 19.31 22.45
C ILE A 395 29.79 17.76 22.46
N ARG A 396 30.70 17.17 23.24
CA ARG A 396 30.76 15.70 23.39
C ARG A 396 29.49 15.11 24.00
N VAL A 397 28.83 15.82 24.92
CA VAL A 397 27.55 15.38 25.49
C VAL A 397 26.43 15.38 24.44
N ILE A 398 26.41 16.38 23.54
CA ILE A 398 25.47 16.41 22.42
C ILE A 398 25.74 15.23 21.49
N HIS A 399 26.99 15.02 21.08
CA HIS A 399 27.38 13.91 20.21
C HIS A 399 26.95 12.55 20.77
N ASN A 400 27.36 12.24 22.01
CA ASN A 400 27.01 10.97 22.66
C ASN A 400 25.49 10.75 22.76
N ARG A 401 24.71 11.83 22.87
CA ARG A 401 23.25 11.76 22.88
C ARG A 401 22.69 11.41 21.51
N VAL A 402 23.24 11.98 20.43
CA VAL A 402 22.86 11.66 19.05
C VAL A 402 23.09 10.17 18.78
N GLN A 403 24.30 9.66 19.06
CA GLN A 403 24.65 8.25 18.88
C GLN A 403 23.74 7.30 19.67
N LYS A 404 23.31 7.72 20.87
CA LYS A 404 22.43 6.92 21.71
C LYS A 404 20.97 6.93 21.25
N HIS A 405 20.50 8.04 20.69
CA HIS A 405 19.10 8.26 20.40
C HIS A 405 18.69 7.79 19.00
N ILE A 406 19.57 7.97 18.02
CA ILE A 406 19.28 7.61 16.63
C ILE A 406 19.53 6.12 16.45
N CYS A 407 18.55 5.43 15.87
CA CYS A 407 18.66 4.01 15.58
C CYS A 407 19.47 3.78 14.30
N GLU A 408 20.27 2.72 14.30
CA GLU A 408 21.14 2.35 13.18
C GLU A 408 20.35 2.16 11.87
N GLU A 409 19.15 1.55 11.97
CA GLU A 409 18.23 1.29 10.86
C GLU A 409 17.79 2.57 10.13
N SER A 410 17.77 3.72 10.80
CA SER A 410 17.42 5.00 10.18
C SER A 410 18.54 5.53 9.27
N CYS A 411 19.79 5.09 9.46
CA CYS A 411 20.97 5.64 8.79
C CYS A 411 21.14 7.18 8.96
N LEU A 412 20.51 7.78 9.97
CA LEU A 412 20.45 9.23 10.16
C LEU A 412 21.58 9.81 11.03
N GLU A 413 22.34 8.99 11.77
CA GLU A 413 23.27 9.47 12.80
C GLU A 413 24.22 10.55 12.27
N ARG A 414 24.92 10.23 11.18
CA ARG A 414 25.86 11.15 10.53
C ARG A 414 25.16 12.39 9.98
N VAL A 415 24.03 12.22 9.29
CA VAL A 415 23.26 13.32 8.67
C VAL A 415 22.78 14.31 9.72
N VAL A 416 22.29 13.81 10.85
CA VAL A 416 21.81 14.63 11.97
C VAL A 416 22.98 15.32 12.65
N TRP A 417 24.10 14.64 12.86
CA TRP A 417 25.30 15.28 13.42
C TRP A 417 25.82 16.43 12.56
N GLU A 418 25.92 16.22 11.24
CA GLU A 418 26.31 17.26 10.28
C GLU A 418 25.30 18.43 10.28
N SER A 419 24.01 18.15 10.46
CA SER A 419 22.96 19.18 10.56
C SER A 419 23.05 19.99 11.86
N ILE A 420 23.34 19.35 13.00
CA ILE A 420 23.58 20.03 14.28
C ILE A 420 24.80 20.93 14.17
N MET A 421 25.88 20.42 13.57
CA MET A 421 27.11 21.20 13.36
C MET A 421 26.84 22.43 12.51
N THR A 422 26.18 22.25 11.37
CA THR A 422 25.84 23.36 10.46
C THR A 422 25.00 24.41 11.17
N MET A 423 23.92 23.99 11.84
CA MET A 423 23.03 24.88 12.58
C MET A 423 23.75 25.64 13.70
N PHE A 424 24.60 24.97 14.48
CA PHE A 424 25.29 25.61 15.58
C PHE A 424 26.33 26.63 15.09
N VAL A 425 27.08 26.29 14.04
CA VAL A 425 28.05 27.20 13.42
C VAL A 425 27.35 28.40 12.78
N GLU A 426 26.19 28.23 12.15
CA GLU A 426 25.38 29.34 11.62
C GLU A 426 24.90 30.29 12.72
N MET A 427 24.39 29.74 13.84
CA MET A 427 24.03 30.58 15.01
C MET A 427 25.23 31.38 15.52
N MET A 428 26.42 30.77 15.57
CA MET A 428 27.65 31.47 15.99
C MET A 428 28.04 32.58 15.02
N LYS A 429 27.97 32.32 13.70
CA LYS A 429 28.26 33.33 12.66
C LYS A 429 27.29 34.51 12.73
N GLU A 430 26.02 34.27 12.99
CA GLU A 430 25.03 35.33 13.21
C GLU A 430 25.41 36.20 14.41
N VAL A 431 25.77 35.58 15.54
CA VAL A 431 26.16 36.28 16.76
C VAL A 431 27.45 37.08 16.56
N GLU A 432 28.44 36.53 15.87
CA GLU A 432 29.64 37.28 15.46
C GLU A 432 29.31 38.46 14.54
N GLY A 433 28.40 38.26 13.60
CA GLY A 433 27.88 39.32 12.73
C GLY A 433 27.26 40.46 13.53
N TRP A 434 26.33 40.15 14.43
CA TRP A 434 25.72 41.16 15.31
C TRP A 434 26.74 41.84 16.21
N GLY A 435 27.73 41.10 16.73
CA GLY A 435 28.83 41.67 17.52
C GLY A 435 29.64 42.72 16.73
N ARG A 436 29.91 42.45 15.45
CA ARG A 436 30.57 43.40 14.56
C ARG A 436 29.69 44.59 14.21
N ASP A 437 28.47 44.32 13.77
CA ASP A 437 27.62 45.32 13.11
C ASP A 437 26.89 46.21 14.11
N CYS A 438 26.53 45.69 15.29
CA CYS A 438 25.72 46.39 16.29
C CYS A 438 26.51 46.86 17.52
N TYR A 439 27.74 46.38 17.74
CA TYR A 439 28.49 46.60 19.00
C TYR A 439 29.96 47.01 18.82
N GLU A 440 30.27 47.77 17.77
CA GLU A 440 31.59 48.36 17.51
C GLU A 440 32.71 47.30 17.39
N GLY A 441 32.47 46.20 16.66
CA GLY A 441 33.49 45.17 16.48
C GLY A 441 33.68 44.24 17.67
N LEU A 442 32.65 44.04 18.51
CA LEU A 442 32.72 43.14 19.65
C LEU A 442 33.04 41.71 19.18
N THR A 443 34.13 41.15 19.69
CA THR A 443 34.53 39.76 19.42
C THR A 443 33.86 38.78 20.36
N VAL A 444 33.40 37.66 19.82
CA VAL A 444 32.74 36.58 20.57
C VAL A 444 33.75 35.44 20.79
N SER A 445 33.75 34.84 21.98
CA SER A 445 34.61 33.71 22.30
C SER A 445 33.81 32.61 23.03
N PRO A 446 33.91 31.34 22.59
CA PRO A 446 34.58 30.88 21.37
C PRO A 446 33.91 31.41 20.10
N GLY A 447 34.65 31.48 19.00
CA GLY A 447 34.13 31.90 17.69
C GLY A 447 33.54 30.75 16.89
N ALA A 448 32.90 31.05 15.75
CA ALA A 448 32.28 30.06 14.88
C ALA A 448 33.27 29.02 14.36
N GLU A 449 34.50 29.43 14.01
CA GLU A 449 35.57 28.53 13.56
C GLU A 449 36.03 27.57 14.65
N GLU A 450 36.10 28.03 15.90
CA GLU A 450 36.47 27.21 17.05
C GLU A 450 35.38 26.17 17.36
N VAL A 451 34.11 26.58 17.31
CA VAL A 451 32.98 25.65 17.42
C VAL A 451 33.01 24.60 16.31
N GLN A 452 33.23 25.02 15.06
CA GLN A 452 33.31 24.11 13.92
C GLN A 452 34.46 23.11 14.09
N TYR A 453 35.64 23.58 14.49
CA TYR A 453 36.81 22.74 14.72
C TYR A 453 36.52 21.66 15.77
N GLU A 454 35.98 22.03 16.93
CA GLU A 454 35.66 21.10 18.02
C GLU A 454 34.62 20.05 17.60
N MET A 455 33.61 20.43 16.82
CA MET A 455 32.60 19.50 16.32
C MET A 455 33.17 18.54 15.26
N MET A 456 34.05 19.03 14.37
CA MET A 456 34.69 18.20 13.34
C MET A 456 35.60 17.11 13.92
N GLN A 457 36.18 17.31 15.10
CA GLN A 457 36.98 16.27 15.77
C GLN A 457 36.16 15.01 16.08
N LEU A 458 34.84 15.13 16.21
CA LEU A 458 33.95 14.02 16.54
C LEU A 458 33.38 13.32 15.28
N VAL A 459 33.61 13.85 14.08
CA VAL A 459 33.21 13.21 12.80
C VAL A 459 34.19 12.10 12.38
N ARG A 460 35.44 12.16 12.88
CA ARG A 460 36.57 11.33 12.44
C ARG A 460 36.81 10.07 13.29
N VAL A 461 35.92 9.79 14.23
CA VAL A 461 35.93 8.62 15.12
C VAL A 461 34.72 7.78 14.79
#